data_AF-A0A9P4QSF6-F1
#
_entry.id   AF-A0A9P4QSF6-F1
#
_cell.length_a   1.000
_cell.length_b   1.000
_cell.length_c   1.000
_cell.angle_alpha   90.00
_cell.angle_beta   90.00
_cell.angle_gamma   90.00
#
_symmetry.space_group_name_H-M   'P 1'
#
loop_
_entity.id
_entity.type
_entity.pdbx_description
1 polymer ?
#
loop_
_entity_poly.entity_id
_entity_poly.type
_entity_poly.pdbx_seq_one_letter_code
_entity_poly.pdbx_strand_id
1 'polypeptide(L)'
;RPTSVRAVVNGWRWELFTWVLGTLGFVATLVLLLHFDGRPQSSWKSPIQITTMIAALAQLSQTALLVPISYGIGQLKWSWFRQERTAIDLDRFDLASRGPDGSLRLLWHLKFRPYARTPTA
;
A
#
# COMPACT_ATOMS: atom_id res chain seq x y z
N ARG A 1 -16.59 -21.20 -13.10
CA ARG A 1 -15.61 -21.98 -12.30
C ARG A 1 -15.86 -21.66 -10.83
N PRO A 2 -16.32 -22.60 -9.99
CA PRO A 2 -16.63 -22.28 -8.60
C PRO A 2 -15.31 -21.98 -7.86
N THR A 3 -15.07 -20.70 -7.58
CA THR A 3 -13.97 -20.26 -6.71
C THR A 3 -14.26 -20.77 -5.31
N SER A 4 -13.63 -21.88 -4.95
CA SER A 4 -13.69 -22.47 -3.61
C SER A 4 -13.46 -21.36 -2.58
N VAL A 5 -14.46 -21.11 -1.72
CA VAL A 5 -14.40 -20.12 -0.64
C VAL A 5 -13.12 -20.28 0.19
N ARG A 6 -12.59 -21.51 0.29
CA ARG A 6 -11.32 -21.83 0.95
C ARG A 6 -10.09 -21.20 0.27
N ALA A 7 -10.09 -21.10 -1.05
CA ALA A 7 -9.01 -20.47 -1.81
C ALA A 7 -9.01 -18.95 -1.62
N VAL A 8 -10.22 -18.34 -1.58
CA VAL A 8 -10.38 -16.91 -1.27
C VAL A 8 -9.93 -16.63 0.17
N VAL A 9 -10.41 -17.41 1.15
CA VAL A 9 -10.01 -17.26 2.56
C VAL A 9 -8.51 -17.45 2.75
N ASN A 10 -7.87 -18.43 2.10
CA ASN A 10 -6.42 -18.60 2.19
C ASN A 10 -5.64 -17.44 1.54
N GLY A 11 -6.12 -16.87 0.44
CA GLY A 11 -5.51 -15.67 -0.16
C GLY A 11 -5.59 -14.45 0.77
N TRP A 12 -6.78 -14.23 1.34
CA TRP A 12 -7.04 -13.09 2.23
C TRP A 12 -6.25 -13.15 3.54
N ARG A 13 -5.93 -14.36 4.04
CA ARG A 13 -5.11 -14.52 5.25
C ARG A 13 -3.70 -13.95 5.08
N TRP A 14 -3.09 -14.13 3.90
CA TRP A 14 -1.76 -13.60 3.61
C TRP A 14 -1.76 -12.08 3.41
N GLU A 15 -2.77 -11.55 2.72
CA GLU A 15 -2.97 -10.10 2.60
C GLU A 15 -3.21 -9.44 3.96
N LEU A 16 -4.07 -10.01 4.81
CA LEU A 16 -4.30 -9.49 6.16
C LEU A 16 -3.04 -9.55 7.02
N PHE A 17 -2.27 -10.63 6.93
CA PHE A 17 -1.01 -10.77 7.68
C PHE A 17 0.01 -9.69 7.28
N THR A 18 0.23 -9.49 5.98
CA THR A 18 1.17 -8.47 5.49
C THR A 18 0.71 -7.05 5.81
N TRP A 19 -0.60 -6.79 5.76
CA TRP A 19 -1.18 -5.51 6.15
C TRP A 19 -1.02 -5.23 7.66
N VAL A 20 -1.31 -6.21 8.51
CA VAL A 20 -1.12 -6.09 9.98
C VAL A 20 0.36 -5.92 10.31
N LEU A 21 1.25 -6.68 9.67
CA LEU A 21 2.70 -6.57 9.89
C LEU A 21 3.23 -5.19 9.48
N GLY A 22 2.81 -4.69 8.33
CA GLY A 22 3.22 -3.37 7.82
C GLY A 22 2.71 -2.21 8.70
N THR A 23 1.45 -2.27 9.13
CA THR A 23 0.85 -1.27 10.03
C THR A 23 1.50 -1.29 11.41
N LEU A 24 1.76 -2.48 11.98
CA LEU A 24 2.45 -2.62 13.25
C LEU A 24 3.88 -2.09 13.17
N GLY A 25 4.61 -2.41 12.09
CA GLY A 25 5.97 -1.90 11.84
C GLY A 25 5.99 -0.37 11.74
N PHE A 26 5.02 0.23 11.05
CA PHE A 26 4.90 1.68 10.94
C PHE A 26 4.59 2.35 12.28
N VAL A 27 3.65 1.80 13.06
CA VAL A 27 3.33 2.28 14.41
C VAL A 27 4.55 2.16 15.32
N ALA A 28 5.29 1.05 15.26
CA ALA A 28 6.53 0.87 16.02
C ALA A 28 7.57 1.95 15.67
N THR A 29 7.73 2.28 14.39
CA THR A 29 8.61 3.39 13.96
C THR A 29 8.16 4.74 14.52
N LEU A 30 6.85 5.04 14.49
CA LEU A 30 6.31 6.30 15.04
C LEU A 30 6.53 6.38 16.55
N VAL A 31 6.23 5.31 17.29
CA VAL A 31 6.44 5.26 18.74
C VAL A 31 7.91 5.41 19.08
N LEU A 32 8.80 4.76 18.33
CA LEU A 32 10.24 4.90 18.52
C LEU A 32 10.68 6.35 18.28
N LEU A 33 10.20 6.98 17.21
CA LEU A 33 10.52 8.37 16.90
C LEU A 33 10.02 9.31 18.01
N LEU A 34 8.77 9.17 18.46
CA LEU A 34 8.20 9.98 19.55
C LEU A 34 8.90 9.75 20.89
N HIS A 35 9.35 8.53 21.16
CA HIS A 35 10.05 8.21 22.41
C HIS A 35 11.47 8.80 22.45
N PHE A 36 12.13 8.89 21.29
CA PHE A 36 13.46 9.48 21.14
C PHE A 36 13.44 10.97 20.81
N ASP A 37 12.26 11.55 20.53
CA ASP A 37 12.10 12.98 20.32
C ASP A 37 12.46 13.75 21.60
N GLY A 38 13.48 14.61 21.50
CA GLY A 38 14.01 15.39 22.62
C GLY A 38 14.97 14.65 23.58
N ARG A 39 15.36 13.40 23.31
CA ARG A 39 16.35 12.66 24.12
C ARG A 39 17.75 12.76 23.48
N PRO A 40 18.82 13.06 24.24
CA PRO A 40 20.17 13.04 23.70
C PRO A 40 20.56 11.60 23.29
N GLN A 41 20.93 11.42 22.03
CA GLN A 41 21.44 10.17 21.42
C GLN A 41 22.61 9.55 22.20
N SER A 42 23.28 10.32 23.07
CA SER A 42 24.48 9.93 23.81
C SER A 42 24.28 8.88 24.91
N SER A 43 23.04 8.54 25.29
CA SER A 43 22.77 7.46 26.26
C SER A 43 22.71 6.05 25.64
N TRP A 44 22.79 5.94 24.31
CA TRP A 44 22.66 4.67 23.60
C TRP A 44 24.03 3.98 23.44
N LYS A 45 24.31 2.98 24.28
CA LYS A 45 25.57 2.19 24.28
C LYS A 45 25.58 1.00 23.31
N SER A 46 24.69 0.96 22.32
CA SER A 46 24.62 -0.13 21.34
C SER A 46 25.52 0.17 20.12
N PRO A 47 26.13 -0.83 19.46
CA PRO A 47 26.92 -0.63 18.25
C PRO A 47 26.11 -0.16 17.03
N ILE A 48 24.78 -0.23 17.09
CA ILE A 48 23.88 0.17 16.00
C ILE A 48 23.21 1.50 16.34
N GLN A 49 23.32 2.47 15.43
CA GLN A 49 22.68 3.78 15.56
C GLN A 49 21.15 3.65 15.52
N ILE A 50 20.45 4.42 16.35
CA ILE A 50 18.98 4.47 16.39
C ILE A 50 18.42 4.83 15.01
N THR A 51 19.10 5.73 14.28
CA THR A 51 18.77 6.10 12.89
C THR A 51 18.78 4.89 11.95
N THR A 52 19.74 3.97 12.11
CA THR A 52 19.81 2.74 11.32
C THR A 52 18.66 1.79 11.65
N MET A 53 18.28 1.64 12.93
CA MET A 53 17.10 0.87 13.29
C MET A 53 15.83 1.49 12.72
N ILE A 54 15.63 2.80 12.87
CA ILE A 54 14.47 3.51 12.31
C ILE A 54 14.41 3.31 10.79
N ALA A 55 15.54 3.47 10.09
CA ALA A 55 15.61 3.25 8.65
C ALA A 55 15.28 1.80 8.26
N ALA A 56 15.78 0.82 9.00
CA ALA A 56 15.48 -0.59 8.75
C ALA A 56 13.99 -0.92 9.00
N LEU A 57 13.39 -0.43 10.09
CA LEU A 57 11.97 -0.62 10.37
C LEU A 57 11.09 0.11 9.34
N ALA A 58 11.47 1.32 8.94
CA ALA A 58 10.78 2.07 7.89
C ALA A 58 10.82 1.31 6.56
N GLN A 59 11.98 0.81 6.16
CA GLN A 59 12.12 0.00 4.94
C GLN A 59 11.31 -1.30 5.01
N LEU A 60 11.29 -1.97 6.16
CA LEU A 60 10.51 -3.18 6.37
C LEU A 60 9.00 -2.89 6.30
N SER A 61 8.53 -1.82 6.94
CA SER A 61 7.11 -1.43 6.86
C SER A 61 6.71 -1.04 5.43
N GLN A 62 7.54 -0.28 4.72
CA GLN A 62 7.29 0.11 3.33
C GLN A 62 7.17 -1.10 2.41
N THR A 63 8.08 -2.07 2.54
CA THR A 63 8.06 -3.29 1.71
C THR A 63 6.87 -4.19 2.06
N ALA A 64 6.53 -4.34 3.35
CA ALA A 64 5.36 -5.09 3.79
C ALA A 64 4.04 -4.48 3.28
N LEU A 65 3.92 -3.15 3.28
CA LEU A 65 2.73 -2.44 2.81
C LEU A 65 2.60 -2.42 1.28
N LEU A 66 3.70 -2.57 0.54
CA LEU A 66 3.66 -2.60 -0.93
C LEU A 66 2.83 -3.78 -1.46
N VAL A 67 2.82 -4.90 -0.73
CA VAL A 67 2.07 -6.11 -1.08
C VAL A 67 0.55 -5.83 -1.14
N PRO A 68 -0.13 -5.43 -0.05
CA PRO A 68 -1.56 -5.13 -0.08
C PRO A 68 -1.90 -3.96 -1.02
N ILE A 69 -1.01 -2.97 -1.19
CA ILE A 69 -1.20 -1.87 -2.15
C ILE A 69 -1.27 -2.42 -3.59
N SER A 70 -0.35 -3.32 -3.95
CA SER A 70 -0.32 -3.93 -5.29
C SER A 70 -1.58 -4.73 -5.58
N TYR A 71 -2.08 -5.49 -4.60
CA TYR A 71 -3.36 -6.19 -4.70
C TYR A 71 -4.55 -5.23 -4.86
N GLY A 72 -4.57 -4.13 -4.08
CA GLY A 72 -5.59 -3.09 -4.18
C GLY A 72 -5.63 -2.41 -5.55
N ILE A 73 -4.47 -2.05 -6.10
CA ILE A 73 -4.36 -1.47 -7.46
C ILE A 73 -4.80 -2.49 -8.51
N GLY A 74 -4.42 -3.76 -8.35
CA GLY A 74 -4.87 -4.84 -9.23
C GLY A 74 -6.39 -4.95 -9.28
N GLN A 75 -7.05 -5.00 -8.11
CA GLN A 75 -8.51 -5.01 -8.00
C GLN A 75 -9.15 -3.77 -8.65
N LEU A 76 -8.58 -2.59 -8.39
CA LEU A 76 -9.06 -1.34 -8.96
C LEU A 76 -8.95 -1.33 -10.49
N LYS A 77 -7.84 -1.83 -11.04
CA LYS A 77 -7.63 -2.00 -12.48
C LYS A 77 -8.67 -2.94 -13.08
N TRP A 78 -8.93 -4.10 -12.46
CA TRP A 78 -9.96 -5.03 -12.92
C TRP A 78 -11.37 -4.43 -12.88
N SER A 79 -11.67 -3.64 -11.84
CA SER A 79 -12.95 -2.92 -11.73
C SER A 79 -13.08 -1.85 -12.82
N TRP A 80 -11.99 -1.14 -13.15
CA TRP A 80 -11.99 -0.07 -14.15
C TRP A 80 -12.13 -0.60 -15.59
N PHE A 81 -11.42 -1.68 -15.93
CA PHE A 81 -11.46 -2.30 -17.27
C PHE A 81 -12.59 -3.30 -17.47
N ARG A 82 -13.55 -3.38 -16.54
CA ARG A 82 -14.79 -4.15 -16.75
C ARG A 82 -15.67 -3.55 -17.86
N GLN A 83 -15.41 -2.31 -18.26
CA GLN A 83 -16.02 -1.64 -19.41
C GLN A 83 -14.95 -1.35 -20.46
N GLU A 84 -15.36 -1.18 -21.71
CA GLU A 84 -14.46 -0.72 -22.77
C GLU A 84 -13.96 0.70 -22.43
N ARG A 85 -12.69 0.79 -22.05
CA ARG A 85 -12.02 2.04 -21.66
C ARG A 85 -10.71 2.17 -22.43
N THR A 86 -10.27 3.42 -22.60
CA THR A 86 -9.10 3.76 -23.43
C THR A 86 -7.81 3.19 -22.81
N ALA A 87 -6.91 2.69 -23.65
CA ALA A 87 -5.61 2.16 -23.22
C ALA A 87 -4.73 3.20 -22.47
N ILE A 88 -4.99 4.50 -22.62
CA ILE A 88 -4.32 5.57 -21.88
C ILE A 88 -4.57 5.44 -20.36
N ASP A 89 -5.71 4.89 -19.94
CA ASP A 89 -5.97 4.66 -18.52
C ASP A 89 -5.05 3.59 -17.94
N LEU A 90 -4.58 2.64 -18.77
CA LEU A 90 -3.63 1.61 -18.37
C LEU A 90 -2.29 2.22 -17.97
N ASP A 91 -1.82 3.19 -18.74
CA ASP A 91 -0.59 3.93 -18.47
C ASP A 91 -0.69 4.75 -17.18
N ARG A 92 -1.87 5.31 -16.89
CA ARG A 92 -2.14 6.00 -15.60
C ARG A 92 -2.06 5.05 -14.41
N PHE A 93 -2.59 3.83 -14.52
CA PHE A 93 -2.45 2.80 -13.48
C PHE A 93 -1.01 2.33 -13.30
N ASP A 94 -0.24 2.23 -14.40
CA ASP A 94 1.18 1.86 -14.35
C ASP A 94 2.01 2.97 -13.67
N LEU A 95 1.77 4.23 -14.05
CA LEU A 95 2.35 5.40 -13.39
C LEU A 95 1.99 5.48 -11.90
N ALA A 96 0.74 5.15 -11.54
CA ALA A 96 0.31 5.12 -10.14
C ALA A 96 1.00 4.06 -9.29
N SER A 97 1.40 2.94 -9.91
CA SER A 97 2.14 1.87 -9.24
C SER A 97 3.62 2.24 -9.05
N ARG A 98 4.15 3.18 -9.86
CA ARG A 98 5.56 3.59 -9.88
C ARG A 98 5.91 4.74 -8.93
N GLY A 99 4.93 5.45 -8.38
CA GLY A 99 5.25 6.48 -7.39
C GLY A 99 4.10 7.38 -6.96
N PRO A 100 4.39 8.30 -6.02
CA PRO A 100 3.39 9.17 -5.41
C PRO A 100 2.71 10.12 -6.40
N ASP A 101 3.46 10.70 -7.36
CA ASP A 101 2.91 11.62 -8.37
C ASP A 101 1.86 10.93 -9.27
N GLY A 102 2.18 9.73 -9.78
CA GLY A 102 1.23 8.94 -10.54
C GLY A 102 -0.01 8.54 -9.74
N SER A 103 0.18 8.20 -8.45
CA SER A 103 -0.91 7.81 -7.54
C SER A 103 -1.86 8.98 -7.27
N LEU A 104 -1.31 10.18 -7.01
CA LEU A 104 -2.10 11.40 -6.82
C LEU A 104 -2.90 11.77 -8.07
N ARG A 105 -2.28 11.66 -9.26
CA ARG A 105 -2.98 11.89 -10.54
C ARG A 105 -4.10 10.88 -10.76
N LEU A 106 -3.90 9.62 -10.39
CA LEU A 106 -4.93 8.59 -10.49
C LEU A 106 -6.09 8.84 -9.51
N LEU A 107 -5.79 9.20 -8.25
CA LEU A 107 -6.80 9.58 -7.26
C LEU A 107 -7.64 10.76 -7.72
N TRP A 108 -7.00 11.78 -8.30
CA TRP A 108 -7.69 12.89 -8.92
C TRP A 108 -8.56 12.37 -10.07
N HIS A 109 -8.00 11.60 -11.01
CA HIS A 109 -8.73 11.08 -12.16
C HIS A 109 -9.99 10.27 -11.77
N LEU A 110 -9.88 9.41 -10.76
CA LEU A 110 -10.98 8.62 -10.21
C LEU A 110 -12.02 9.48 -9.49
N LYS A 111 -11.59 10.49 -8.73
CA LYS A 111 -12.50 11.41 -8.02
C LYS A 111 -13.32 12.27 -8.98
N PHE A 112 -12.72 12.70 -10.10
CA PHE A 112 -13.38 13.55 -11.10
C PHE A 112 -14.15 12.78 -12.17
N ARG A 113 -14.00 11.45 -12.24
CA ARG A 113 -14.86 10.56 -13.02
C ARG A 113 -15.56 9.59 -12.08
N PRO A 114 -16.63 10.04 -11.39
CA PRO A 114 -17.46 9.10 -10.65
C PRO A 114 -17.88 7.99 -11.61
N TYR A 115 -18.04 6.79 -11.06
CA TYR A 115 -18.44 5.51 -11.67
C TYR A 115 -19.78 5.55 -12.46
N ALA A 116 -20.11 6.67 -13.10
CA ALA A 116 -21.26 6.86 -13.95
C ALA A 116 -21.08 6.10 -15.26
N ARG A 117 -21.46 4.82 -15.23
CA ARG A 117 -22.62 4.28 -15.96
C ARG A 117 -22.47 2.77 -15.97
N THR A 118 -23.15 2.10 -15.05
CA THR A 118 -23.79 0.82 -15.36
C THR A 118 -24.65 1.05 -16.62
N PRO A 119 -24.38 0.40 -17.76
CA PRO A 119 -25.40 0.28 -18.79
C PRO A 119 -26.49 -0.60 -18.16
N THR A 120 -27.61 0.02 -17.79
CA THR A 120 -28.86 -0.71 -17.63
C THR A 120 -29.22 -1.25 -19.01
N ALA A 121 -29.05 -2.56 -19.19
CA ALA A 121 -29.70 -3.34 -20.23
C ALA A 121 -30.23 -4.60 -19.56
#